data_AF-A0A7J7J6U6-F1
#
_entry.id   AF-A0A7J7J6U6-F1
#
_cell.length_a   1.000
_cell.length_b   1.000
_cell.length_c   1.000
_cell.angle_alpha   90.00
_cell.angle_beta   90.00
_cell.angle_gamma   90.00
#
_symmetry.space_group_name_H-M   'P 1'
#
loop_
_entity.id
_entity.type
_entity.pdbx_description
1 polymer ?
#
loop_
_entity_poly.entity_id
_entity_poly.type
_entity_poly.pdbx_seq_one_letter_code
_entity_poly.pdbx_strand_id
1 'polypeptide(L)'
;MFRCLICARHISNYGSTAAVVIAEASTFLKHRTMHTTAYRPSSFIGKDLKKFYKTARITQATNKPGHYEINLDTRKLKTPVGNIFQIPGESLAMAVAAEWNSQKDTIKRHSMHIVSAAK
;
A
#
# COMPACT_ATOMS: atom_id res chain seq x y z
N MET A 1 -10.42 19.85 47.17
CA MET A 1 -9.92 19.66 48.56
C MET A 1 -8.46 19.26 48.46
N PHE A 2 -7.52 20.21 48.29
CA PHE A 2 -6.83 20.95 49.35
C PHE A 2 -6.52 20.13 50.60
N ARG A 3 -5.23 19.78 50.75
CA ARG A 3 -4.38 19.77 51.97
C ARG A 3 -3.14 18.93 51.64
N CYS A 4 -1.96 19.49 51.44
CA CYS A 4 -1.13 20.20 52.43
C CYS A 4 -1.07 19.42 53.75
N LEU A 5 -0.05 18.58 53.90
CA LEU A 5 0.45 18.12 55.19
C LEU A 5 1.96 18.26 55.19
N ILE A 6 2.39 19.42 55.69
CA ILE A 6 3.67 19.62 56.34
C ILE A 6 3.59 18.86 57.68
N CYS A 7 4.56 17.98 57.92
CA CYS A 7 5.04 17.60 59.26
C CYS A 7 6.54 17.35 59.10
N ALA A 8 7.38 18.37 59.26
CA ALA A 8 8.00 18.73 60.54
C ALA A 8 8.99 17.66 61.06
N ARG A 9 10.29 17.91 60.91
CA ARG A 9 11.17 17.89 62.10
C ARG A 9 12.45 18.71 61.90
N HIS A 10 12.81 19.30 63.02
CA HIS A 10 13.80 20.33 63.29
C HIS A 10 15.10 19.66 63.81
N ILE A 11 16.21 20.42 63.76
CA ILE A 11 17.47 20.30 64.54
C ILE A 11 18.48 19.38 63.84
N SER A 12 19.79 19.62 63.80
CA SER A 12 20.73 20.74 63.98
C SER A 12 22.12 20.08 63.82
N ASN A 13 23.07 20.79 63.22
CA ASN A 13 24.53 20.70 63.34
C ASN A 13 25.17 19.39 63.82
N TYR A 14 26.12 18.87 63.02
CA TYR A 14 27.51 18.67 63.45
C TYR A 14 28.42 18.68 62.21
N GLY A 15 29.43 19.54 62.20
CA GLY A 15 30.51 19.50 61.22
C GLY A 15 31.55 18.42 61.57
N SER A 16 32.31 17.96 60.58
CA SER A 16 33.78 17.74 60.64
C SER A 16 34.24 16.81 59.50
N THR A 17 35.19 17.33 58.71
CA THR A 17 36.35 16.66 58.08
C THR A 17 36.17 15.42 57.16
N ALA A 18 36.55 15.67 55.90
CA ALA A 18 37.46 14.86 55.06
C ALA A 18 36.95 13.54 54.44
N ALA A 19 36.85 13.56 53.09
CA ALA A 19 37.22 12.52 52.11
C ALA A 19 36.32 12.70 50.86
N VAL A 20 36.83 13.12 49.69
CA VAL A 20 37.43 12.25 48.64
C VAL A 20 36.35 11.25 48.15
N VAL A 21 35.82 11.22 46.93
CA VAL A 21 36.41 11.23 45.57
C VAL A 21 35.28 11.31 44.51
N ILE A 22 35.60 11.93 43.36
CA ILE A 22 35.32 11.52 41.97
C ILE A 22 33.86 11.54 41.44
N ALA A 23 33.64 12.58 40.62
CA ALA A 23 33.07 12.59 39.26
C ALA A 23 32.15 11.44 38.80
N GLU A 24 30.90 11.80 38.52
CA GLU A 24 30.17 11.23 37.38
C GLU A 24 29.61 12.38 36.52
N ALA A 25 30.30 12.63 35.42
CA ALA A 25 29.83 13.51 34.36
C ALA A 25 28.64 12.84 33.67
N SER A 26 27.49 13.52 33.70
CA SER A 26 26.29 13.19 32.96
C SER A 26 26.60 12.90 31.49
N THR A 27 26.44 11.65 31.05
CA THR A 27 26.32 11.34 29.62
C THR A 27 24.87 11.61 29.19
N PHE A 28 24.63 12.89 28.90
CA PHE A 28 23.39 13.45 28.39
C PHE A 28 23.11 12.88 26.99
N LEU A 29 22.04 12.08 26.93
CA LEU A 29 21.17 11.76 25.78
C LEU A 29 21.78 11.91 24.37
N LYS A 30 22.08 10.76 23.75
CA LYS A 30 22.26 10.63 22.30
C LYS A 30 21.05 11.26 21.59
N HIS A 31 21.29 12.35 20.88
CA HIS A 31 20.30 12.97 19.99
C HIS A 31 19.83 11.95 18.96
N ARG A 32 18.58 11.47 19.12
CA ARG A 32 17.85 10.76 18.09
C ARG A 32 17.42 11.79 17.06
N THR A 33 18.18 11.91 15.98
CA THR A 33 17.78 12.68 14.80
C THR A 33 16.44 12.14 14.33
N MET A 34 15.39 12.94 14.48
CA MET A 34 14.08 12.68 13.89
C MET A 34 14.27 12.76 12.38
N HIS A 35 14.42 11.61 11.71
CA HIS A 35 14.24 11.58 10.26
C HIS A 35 12.76 11.88 10.00
N THR A 36 12.49 13.11 9.58
CA THR A 36 11.20 13.51 9.04
C THR A 36 10.93 12.64 7.81
N THR A 37 10.04 11.67 7.94
CA THR A 37 9.43 11.00 6.79
C THR A 37 8.58 12.05 6.07
N ALA A 38 9.20 12.73 5.10
CA ALA A 38 8.50 13.62 4.20
C ALA A 38 7.31 12.87 3.60
N TYR A 39 6.11 13.39 3.85
CA TYR A 39 4.90 12.98 3.17
C TYR A 39 5.17 13.03 1.66
N ARG A 40 5.32 11.87 1.03
CA ARG A 40 5.33 11.76 -0.43
C ARG A 40 3.86 11.73 -0.83
N PRO A 41 3.27 12.84 -1.33
CA PRO A 41 1.92 12.77 -1.88
C PRO A 41 1.97 11.72 -2.98
N SER A 42 1.15 10.70 -2.81
CA SER A 42 1.01 9.64 -3.78
C SER A 42 0.38 10.30 -5.02
N SER A 43 1.17 10.49 -6.09
CA SER A 43 0.73 11.11 -7.34
C SER A 43 -0.12 10.14 -8.19
N PHE A 44 -1.05 9.44 -7.54
CA PHE A 44 -1.93 8.45 -8.14
C PHE A 44 -3.23 9.06 -8.68
N ILE A 45 -3.44 10.37 -8.55
CA ILE A 45 -4.55 11.04 -9.21
C ILE A 45 -4.23 11.15 -10.71
N GLY A 46 -4.82 10.25 -11.49
CA GLY A 46 -5.06 10.44 -12.92
C GLY A 46 -3.93 10.03 -13.87
N LYS A 47 -2.89 9.32 -13.43
CA LYS A 47 -1.90 8.78 -14.39
C LYS A 47 -2.46 7.53 -15.05
N ASP A 48 -3.05 7.75 -16.22
CA ASP A 48 -3.33 6.79 -17.27
C ASP A 48 -2.33 5.60 -17.24
N LEU A 49 -2.86 4.38 -17.11
CA LEU A 49 -2.03 3.18 -16.92
C LEU A 49 -1.25 2.87 -18.20
N LYS A 50 0.09 2.77 -18.11
CA LYS A 50 0.91 2.29 -19.23
C LYS A 50 0.54 0.84 -19.57
N LYS A 51 0.47 0.51 -20.87
CA LYS A 51 0.26 -0.86 -21.33
C LYS A 51 1.37 -1.77 -20.81
N PHE A 52 0.97 -2.87 -20.17
CA PHE A 52 1.88 -3.81 -19.50
C PHE A 52 1.90 -5.21 -20.13
N TYR A 53 1.15 -5.42 -21.21
CA TYR A 53 1.05 -6.69 -21.94
C TYR A 53 1.32 -6.48 -23.42
N LYS A 54 1.65 -7.55 -24.15
CA LYS A 54 1.85 -7.50 -25.61
C LYS A 54 0.58 -7.91 -26.34
N THR A 55 -0.01 -9.04 -25.96
CA THR A 55 -1.13 -9.66 -26.68
C THR A 55 -2.21 -10.15 -25.71
N ALA A 56 -3.47 -9.94 -26.08
CA ALA A 56 -4.64 -10.53 -25.43
C ALA A 56 -5.18 -11.70 -26.26
N ARG A 57 -5.42 -12.85 -25.61
CA ARG A 57 -5.92 -14.08 -26.25
C ARG A 57 -7.08 -14.66 -25.44
N ILE A 58 -7.97 -15.38 -26.12
CA ILE A 58 -9.03 -16.15 -25.49
C ILE A 58 -8.58 -17.59 -25.21
N THR A 59 -9.07 -18.17 -24.13
CA THR A 59 -8.93 -19.61 -23.83
C THR A 59 -10.23 -20.12 -23.24
N GLN A 60 -10.60 -21.37 -23.52
CA GLN A 60 -11.78 -21.97 -22.89
C GLN A 60 -11.53 -22.17 -21.39
N ALA A 61 -12.55 -21.88 -20.57
CA ALA A 61 -12.50 -22.06 -19.13
C ALA A 61 -12.56 -23.55 -18.80
N THR A 62 -11.62 -24.03 -17.97
CA THR A 62 -11.58 -25.45 -17.55
C THR A 62 -12.74 -25.79 -16.61
N ASN A 63 -13.23 -24.81 -15.86
CA ASN A 63 -14.20 -25.03 -14.79
C ASN A 63 -15.65 -25.08 -15.30
N LYS A 64 -15.91 -24.55 -16.51
CA LYS A 64 -17.27 -24.41 -17.03
C LYS A 64 -17.27 -24.45 -18.58
N PRO A 65 -17.93 -25.44 -19.20
CA PRO A 65 -18.03 -25.51 -20.65
C PRO A 65 -18.82 -24.32 -21.22
N GLY A 66 -18.43 -23.85 -22.41
CA GLY A 66 -19.02 -22.69 -23.08
C GLY A 66 -18.63 -21.32 -22.48
N HIS A 67 -17.80 -21.32 -21.44
CA HIS A 67 -17.20 -20.11 -20.89
C HIS A 67 -15.76 -19.94 -21.37
N TYR A 68 -15.35 -18.70 -21.50
CA TYR A 68 -14.04 -18.29 -22.01
C TYR A 68 -13.39 -17.33 -21.03
N GLU A 69 -12.07 -17.42 -20.96
CA GLU A 69 -11.19 -16.58 -20.16
C GLU A 69 -10.30 -15.77 -21.10
N ILE A 70 -9.85 -14.61 -20.62
CA ILE A 70 -8.94 -13.74 -21.36
C ILE A 70 -7.58 -13.77 -20.70
N ASN A 71 -6.55 -14.03 -21.50
CA ASN A 71 -5.16 -13.99 -21.07
C ASN A 71 -4.46 -12.79 -21.67
N LEU A 72 -3.87 -11.96 -20.81
CA LEU A 72 -2.91 -10.93 -21.18
C LEU A 72 -1.52 -11.55 -21.08
N ASP A 73 -0.93 -11.85 -22.23
CA ASP A 73 0.27 -12.67 -22.38
C ASP A 73 0.16 -14.02 -21.64
N THR A 74 0.80 -14.13 -20.48
CA THR A 74 0.83 -15.34 -19.64
C THR A 74 -0.10 -15.25 -18.43
N ARG A 75 -0.80 -14.12 -18.22
CA ARG A 75 -1.61 -13.87 -17.03
C ARG A 75 -3.09 -13.81 -17.38
N LYS A 76 -3.90 -14.54 -16.60
CA LYS A 76 -5.37 -14.44 -16.66
C LYS A 76 -5.83 -13.05 -16.25
N LEU A 77 -6.72 -12.46 -17.03
CA LEU A 77 -7.39 -11.20 -16.70
C LEU A 77 -8.25 -11.40 -15.45
N LYS A 78 -8.17 -10.45 -14.52
CA LYS A 78 -8.90 -10.47 -13.26
C LYS A 78 -9.78 -9.24 -13.11
N THR A 79 -10.91 -9.42 -12.45
CA THR A 79 -11.76 -8.33 -12.00
C THR A 79 -11.08 -7.56 -10.86
N PRO A 80 -11.48 -6.31 -10.56
CA PRO A 80 -10.96 -5.57 -9.42
C PRO A 80 -11.12 -6.30 -8.07
N VAL A 81 -12.10 -7.19 -7.96
CA VAL A 81 -12.33 -8.06 -6.77
C VAL A 81 -11.30 -9.19 -6.68
N GLY A 82 -10.58 -9.48 -7.77
CA GLY A 82 -9.52 -10.50 -7.83
C GLY A 82 -9.95 -11.82 -8.46
N ASN A 83 -11.22 -11.97 -8.83
CA ASN A 83 -11.74 -13.17 -9.51
C ASN A 83 -11.29 -13.21 -10.99
N ILE A 84 -11.09 -14.42 -11.51
CA ILE A 84 -10.79 -14.63 -12.94
C ILE A 84 -11.99 -14.14 -13.75
N PHE A 85 -11.70 -13.36 -14.78
CA PHE A 85 -12.71 -12.83 -15.68
C PHE A 85 -13.17 -13.90 -16.67
N GLN A 86 -14.44 -14.33 -16.54
CA GLN A 86 -15.05 -15.37 -17.36
C GLN A 86 -16.25 -14.81 -18.14
N ILE A 87 -16.35 -15.14 -19.42
CA ILE A 87 -17.39 -14.66 -20.34
C ILE A 87 -18.12 -15.86 -20.95
N PRO A 88 -19.46 -15.85 -21.03
CA PRO A 88 -20.19 -16.83 -21.82
C PRO A 88 -20.06 -16.53 -23.32
N GLY A 89 -19.73 -17.54 -24.11
CA GLY A 89 -19.71 -17.45 -25.57
C GLY A 89 -18.42 -16.87 -26.16
N GLU A 90 -18.05 -17.42 -27.31
CA GLU A 90 -16.77 -17.15 -27.98
C GLU A 90 -16.72 -15.77 -28.61
N SER A 91 -17.79 -15.36 -29.29
CA SER A 91 -17.87 -14.09 -30.01
C SER A 91 -17.69 -12.89 -29.06
N LEU A 92 -18.30 -12.94 -27.88
CA LEU A 92 -18.15 -11.91 -26.87
C LEU A 92 -16.72 -11.90 -26.32
N ALA A 93 -16.13 -13.07 -26.04
CA ALA A 93 -14.75 -13.17 -25.58
C ALA A 93 -13.75 -12.63 -26.63
N MET A 94 -13.98 -12.90 -27.91
CA MET A 94 -13.19 -12.36 -29.02
C MET A 94 -13.28 -10.84 -29.10
N ALA A 95 -14.48 -10.28 -28.99
CA ALA A 95 -14.68 -8.83 -28.99
C ALA A 95 -13.95 -8.16 -27.81
N VAL A 96 -14.00 -8.77 -26.62
CA VAL A 96 -13.25 -8.27 -25.48
C VAL A 96 -11.73 -8.35 -25.69
N ALA A 97 -11.22 -9.49 -26.17
CA ALA A 97 -9.80 -9.62 -26.47
C ALA A 97 -9.34 -8.59 -27.52
N ALA A 98 -10.18 -8.26 -28.50
CA ALA A 98 -9.93 -7.20 -29.48
C ALA A 98 -9.86 -5.80 -28.83
N GLU A 99 -10.74 -5.46 -27.88
CA GLU A 99 -10.65 -4.20 -27.13
C GLU A 99 -9.35 -4.08 -26.32
N TRP A 100 -8.89 -5.18 -25.72
CA TRP A 100 -7.58 -5.20 -25.05
C TRP A 100 -6.43 -5.07 -26.06
N ASN A 101 -6.51 -5.72 -27.21
CA ASN A 101 -5.47 -5.62 -28.24
C ASN A 101 -5.38 -4.23 -28.89
N SER A 102 -6.48 -3.47 -28.94
CA SER A 102 -6.52 -2.12 -29.53
C SER A 102 -5.80 -1.05 -28.71
N GLN A 103 -5.48 -1.35 -27.44
CA GLN A 103 -4.73 -0.43 -26.58
C GLN A 103 -3.29 -0.25 -27.09
N LYS A 104 -2.83 1.01 -27.14
CA LYS A 104 -1.49 1.40 -27.60
C LYS A 104 -0.53 1.55 -26.42
N ASP A 105 0.00 2.74 -26.17
CA ASP A 105 0.97 2.98 -25.09
C ASP A 105 0.33 2.98 -23.70
N THR A 106 -0.96 3.29 -23.66
CA THR A 106 -1.74 3.52 -22.45
C THR A 106 -3.07 2.78 -22.55
N ILE A 107 -3.49 2.20 -21.43
CA ILE A 107 -4.78 1.53 -21.25
C ILE A 107 -5.83 2.59 -20.94
N LYS A 108 -6.65 2.89 -21.94
CA LYS A 108 -7.75 3.86 -21.86
C LYS A 108 -9.05 3.14 -21.49
N ARG A 109 -9.35 3.04 -20.20
CA ARG A 109 -10.55 2.31 -19.72
C ARG A 109 -11.86 2.82 -20.33
N HIS A 110 -11.97 4.13 -20.58
CA HIS A 110 -13.13 4.74 -21.24
C HIS A 110 -13.33 4.28 -22.69
N SER A 111 -12.32 3.67 -23.32
CA SER A 111 -12.42 3.11 -24.67
C SER A 111 -12.83 1.63 -24.70
N MET A 112 -12.96 0.99 -23.54
CA MET A 112 -13.19 -0.45 -23.37
C MET A 112 -14.62 -0.70 -22.89
N HIS A 113 -15.60 -0.47 -23.78
CA HIS A 113 -17.01 -0.48 -23.42
C HIS A 113 -17.53 -1.90 -23.18
N ILE A 114 -17.04 -2.90 -23.93
CA ILE A 114 -17.47 -4.29 -23.82
C ILE A 114 -16.97 -4.90 -22.51
N VAL A 115 -15.73 -4.61 -22.10
CA VAL A 115 -15.18 -5.04 -20.81
C VAL A 115 -15.99 -4.52 -19.62
N SER A 116 -16.51 -3.29 -19.72
CA SER A 116 -17.29 -2.71 -18.62
C SER A 116 -18.69 -3.32 -18.48
N ALA A 117 -19.25 -3.85 -19.56
CA ALA A 117 -20.58 -4.46 -19.56
C ALA A 117 -20.55 -5.93 -19.10
N ALA A 118 -19.43 -6.62 -19.30
CA ALA A 118 -19.21 -7.97 -18.79
C ALA A 118 -18.80 -7.88 -17.30
N LYS A 119 -19.73 -8.14 -16.38
CA LYS A 119 -19.49 -8.10 -14.94
C LYS A 119 -20.07 -9.33 -14.25
#